data_AF-W0RTU4-F1
#
_entry.id   AF-W0RTU4-F1
#
_cell.length_a   1.000
_cell.length_b   1.000
_cell.length_c   1.000
_cell.angle_alpha   90.00
_cell.angle_beta   90.00
_cell.angle_gamma   90.00
#
_symmetry.space_group_name_H-M   'P 1'
#
loop_
_entity.id
_entity.type
_entity.pdbx_description
1 polymer ?
#
loop_
_entity_poly.entity_id
_entity_poly.type
_entity_poly.pdbx_seq_one_letter_code
_entity_poly.pdbx_strand_id
1 'polypeptide(L)'
;MTPDEVPLSTLYAQCDAASRVRGGDGEWQAHAAVLDRLAESRRIAEAAGWTSCAIERDGDAGRFELFGVPPASTLRTQVPDWSNDAAAESGSDA
;
A
#
# COMPACT_ATOMS: atom_id res chain seq x y z
N MET A 1 7.46 -16.39 -2.21
CA MET A 1 6.86 -15.07 -2.32
C MET A 1 5.62 -15.08 -1.46
N THR A 2 5.72 -14.60 -0.22
CA THR A 2 4.53 -14.41 0.61
C THR A 2 3.75 -13.22 0.04
N PRO A 3 2.42 -13.18 0.16
CA PRO A 3 1.62 -12.04 -0.30
C PRO A 3 2.08 -10.71 0.32
N ASP A 4 2.79 -10.76 1.45
CA ASP A 4 3.33 -9.61 2.16
C ASP A 4 4.48 -8.90 1.42
N GLU A 5 5.08 -9.53 0.40
CA GLU A 5 6.22 -8.99 -0.37
C GLU A 5 5.80 -8.23 -1.63
N VAL A 6 4.52 -8.22 -2.00
CA VAL A 6 4.06 -7.58 -3.24
C VAL A 6 3.84 -6.08 -3.01
N PRO A 7 4.49 -5.20 -3.79
CA PRO A 7 4.27 -3.75 -3.70
C PRO A 7 2.81 -3.36 -3.93
N LEU A 8 2.31 -2.38 -3.18
CA LEU A 8 0.95 -1.85 -3.30
C LEU A 8 0.65 -1.38 -4.74
N SER A 9 1.64 -0.79 -5.41
CA SER A 9 1.56 -0.39 -6.83
C SER A 9 1.34 -1.58 -7.76
N THR A 10 1.93 -2.73 -7.45
CA THR A 10 1.78 -3.98 -8.23
C THR A 10 0.40 -4.58 -8.02
N LEU A 11 -0.13 -4.55 -6.79
CA LEU A 11 -1.49 -4.99 -6.47
C LEU A 11 -2.54 -4.11 -7.19
N TYR A 12 -2.31 -2.80 -7.27
CA TYR A 12 -3.18 -1.93 -8.06
C TYR A 12 -3.13 -2.23 -9.56
N ALA A 13 -1.95 -2.52 -10.12
CA ALA A 13 -1.84 -2.94 -11.52
C ALA A 13 -2.60 -4.26 -11.78
N GLN A 14 -2.60 -5.18 -10.81
CA GLN A 14 -3.40 -6.41 -10.89
C GLN A 14 -4.90 -6.14 -10.82
N CYS A 15 -5.36 -5.22 -9.95
CA CYS A 15 -6.76 -4.78 -9.91
C CYS A 15 -7.18 -4.16 -11.25
N ASP A 16 -6.34 -3.29 -11.82
CA ASP A 16 -6.59 -2.62 -13.11
C ASP A 16 -6.61 -3.63 -14.28
N ALA A 17 -5.88 -4.75 -14.17
CA ALA A 17 -5.92 -5.83 -15.14
C ALA A 17 -7.16 -6.73 -14.97
N ALA A 18 -7.53 -7.06 -13.73
CA ALA A 18 -8.69 -7.89 -13.41
C ALA A 18 -10.01 -7.22 -13.80
N SER A 19 -10.13 -5.91 -13.56
CA SER A 19 -11.32 -5.12 -13.93
C SER A 19 -11.58 -5.06 -15.45
N ARG A 20 -10.55 -5.28 -16.28
CA ARG A 20 -10.69 -5.39 -17.75
C ARG A 20 -11.25 -6.74 -18.19
N VAL A 21 -11.14 -7.77 -17.35
CA VAL A 21 -11.67 -9.12 -17.59
C VAL A 21 -12.97 -9.26 -16.80
N ARG A 22 -14.10 -8.82 -17.40
CA ARG A 22 -15.41 -8.84 -16.71
C ARG A 22 -15.76 -10.23 -16.16
N GLY A 23 -16.16 -10.28 -14.89
CA GLY A 23 -17.11 -11.28 -14.38
C GLY A 23 -16.56 -12.48 -13.60
N GLY A 24 -15.44 -12.35 -12.88
CA GLY A 24 -14.93 -13.43 -12.02
C GLY A 24 -14.47 -12.96 -10.64
N ASP A 25 -14.32 -13.91 -9.70
CA ASP A 25 -13.87 -13.69 -8.31
C ASP A 25 -12.48 -13.02 -8.19
N GLY A 26 -11.74 -12.90 -9.30
CA GLY A 26 -10.42 -12.27 -9.36
C GLY A 26 -10.41 -10.77 -9.05
N GLU A 27 -11.51 -10.05 -9.33
CA GLU A 27 -11.61 -8.63 -8.97
C GLU A 27 -11.67 -8.45 -7.44
N TRP A 28 -12.48 -9.26 -6.76
CA TRP A 28 -12.57 -9.24 -5.31
C TRP A 28 -11.28 -9.71 -4.64
N GLN A 29 -10.65 -10.78 -5.14
CA GLN A 29 -9.37 -11.25 -4.60
C GLN A 29 -8.26 -10.21 -4.72
N ALA A 30 -8.16 -9.52 -5.86
CA ALA A 30 -7.19 -8.46 -6.04
C ALA A 30 -7.45 -7.30 -5.06
N HIS A 31 -8.72 -6.95 -4.84
CA HIS A 31 -9.11 -5.92 -3.89
C HIS A 31 -8.80 -6.30 -2.43
N ALA A 32 -9.03 -7.56 -2.05
CA ALA A 32 -8.70 -8.07 -0.73
C ALA A 32 -7.18 -8.00 -0.48
N ALA A 33 -6.36 -8.36 -1.48
CA ALA A 33 -4.90 -8.27 -1.37
C ALA A 33 -4.41 -6.84 -1.13
N VAL A 34 -5.02 -5.83 -1.77
CA VAL A 34 -4.74 -4.41 -1.51
C VAL A 34 -5.02 -4.05 -0.04
N LEU A 35 -6.17 -4.45 0.49
CA LEU A 35 -6.56 -4.15 1.87
C LEU A 35 -5.66 -4.86 2.89
N ASP A 36 -5.29 -6.11 2.64
CA ASP A 36 -4.36 -6.86 3.49
C ASP A 36 -2.99 -6.19 3.53
N ARG A 37 -2.49 -5.73 2.38
CA ARG A 37 -1.22 -5.00 2.29
C ARG A 37 -1.27 -3.68 3.05
N LEU A 38 -2.36 -2.91 2.91
CA LEU A 38 -2.54 -1.65 3.66
C LEU A 38 -2.66 -1.90 5.17
N ALA A 39 -3.29 -3.00 5.59
CA ALA A 39 -3.38 -3.39 6.98
C ALA A 39 -2.02 -3.77 7.56
N GLU A 40 -1.16 -4.45 6.79
CA GLU A 40 0.22 -4.74 7.20
C GLU A 40 1.07 -3.47 7.27
N SER A 41 1.03 -2.62 6.25
CA SER A 41 1.72 -1.32 6.28
C SER A 41 1.28 -0.50 7.49
N ARG A 42 0.01 -0.53 7.87
CA ARG A 42 -0.46 0.14 9.10
C ARG A 42 0.20 -0.41 10.36
N ARG A 43 0.30 -1.74 10.51
CA ARG A 43 0.96 -2.35 11.69
C ARG A 43 2.43 -1.95 11.79
N ILE A 44 3.13 -1.96 10.65
CA ILE A 44 4.52 -1.51 10.57
C ILE A 44 4.63 -0.02 10.95
N ALA A 45 3.66 0.82 10.52
CA ALA A 45 3.63 2.24 10.85
C ALA A 45 3.53 2.48 12.34
N GLU A 46 2.54 1.84 12.95
CA GLU A 46 2.26 1.97 14.38
C GLU A 46 3.45 1.45 15.20
N ALA A 47 4.09 0.35 14.77
CA ALA A 47 5.33 -0.15 15.38
C ALA A 47 6.51 0.82 15.23
N ALA A 48 6.60 1.56 14.12
CA ALA A 48 7.59 2.60 13.88
C ALA A 48 7.25 3.95 14.57
N GLY A 49 6.16 4.02 15.35
CA GLY A 49 5.76 5.21 16.10
C GLY A 49 4.88 6.20 15.34
N TRP A 50 4.33 5.82 14.19
CA TRP A 50 3.31 6.62 13.52
C TRP A 50 2.00 6.58 14.31
N THR A 51 1.22 7.66 14.22
CA THR A 51 -0.07 7.78 14.89
C THR A 51 -1.15 8.25 13.92
N SER A 52 -2.42 8.19 14.34
CA SER A 52 -3.57 8.61 13.53
C SER A 52 -3.65 7.92 12.16
N CYS A 53 -3.15 6.69 12.07
CA CYS A 53 -3.13 5.92 10.83
C CYS A 53 -4.56 5.56 10.39
N ALA A 54 -4.94 5.92 9.16
CA ALA A 54 -6.19 5.49 8.56
C ALA A 54 -6.04 5.21 7.07
N ILE A 55 -6.78 4.21 6.61
CA ILE A 55 -6.95 3.93 5.20
C ILE A 55 -8.02 4.89 4.67
N GLU A 56 -7.67 5.65 3.65
CA GLU A 56 -8.51 6.62 2.99
C GLU A 56 -8.77 6.18 1.54
N ARG A 57 -9.93 6.55 1.01
CA ARG A 57 -10.24 6.32 -0.40
C ARG A 57 -9.83 7.55 -1.19
N ASP A 58 -8.96 7.37 -2.17
CA ASP A 58 -8.69 8.38 -3.18
C ASP A 58 -9.93 8.48 -4.10
N GLY A 59 -10.61 9.63 -4.00
CA GLY A 59 -11.91 9.88 -4.61
C GLY A 59 -11.90 9.84 -6.13
N ASP A 60 -10.76 10.15 -6.76
CA ASP A 60 -10.65 10.24 -8.22
C ASP A 60 -10.23 8.90 -8.85
N ALA A 61 -9.38 8.12 -8.17
CA ALA A 61 -8.89 6.84 -8.68
C ALA A 61 -9.68 5.62 -8.17
N GLY A 62 -10.55 5.80 -7.17
CA GLY A 62 -11.23 4.68 -6.49
C GLY A 62 -10.27 3.75 -5.74
N ARG A 63 -9.04 4.22 -5.49
CA ARG A 63 -7.96 3.49 -4.81
C ARG A 63 -7.99 3.76 -3.31
N PHE A 64 -7.29 2.93 -2.55
CA PHE A 64 -7.08 3.10 -1.12
C PHE A 64 -5.63 3.48 -0.82
N GLU A 65 -5.46 4.43 0.07
CA GLU A 65 -4.14 4.89 0.50
C GLU A 65 -4.09 4.91 2.02
N LEU A 66 -2.91 4.69 2.58
CA LEU A 66 -2.70 4.77 4.01
C LEU A 66 -2.08 6.13 4.35
N PHE A 67 -2.73 6.88 5.23
CA PHE A 67 -2.23 8.14 5.76
C PHE A 67 -2.02 8.05 7.27
N GLY A 68 -1.06 8.81 7.79
CA GLY A 68 -0.78 8.90 9.21
C GLY A 68 0.13 10.07 9.56
N VAL A 69 0.43 10.25 10.84
CA VAL A 69 1.36 11.27 11.35
C VAL A 69 2.66 10.58 11.77
N PRO A 70 3.81 10.89 11.14
CA PRO A 70 5.08 10.26 11.47
C PRO A 70 5.62 10.75 12.81
N PRO A 71 6.49 9.95 13.46
CA PRO A 71 7.21 10.39 14.65
C PRO A 71 8.04 11.64 14.29
N ALA A 72 7.94 12.68 15.11
CA ALA A 72 8.52 14.01 14.90
C ALA A 72 7.82 14.95 13.92
N SER A 73 6.62 14.61 13.42
CA SER A 73 5.75 15.53 12.68
C SER A 73 4.42 15.73 13.39
N THR A 74 3.73 16.83 13.06
CA THR A 74 2.32 17.05 13.38
C THR A 74 1.43 16.99 12.14
N LEU A 75 2.03 16.93 10.96
CA LEU A 75 1.32 16.89 9.69
C LEU A 75 1.07 15.45 9.28
N ARG A 76 -0.19 15.19 8.90
CA ARG A 76 -0.60 13.94 8.27
C ARG A 76 0.00 13.86 6.88
N THR A 77 0.58 12.73 6.54
CA THR A 77 1.17 12.43 5.23
C THR A 77 0.87 10.98 4.84
N GLN A 78 1.11 10.64 3.58
CA GLN A 78 1.00 9.27 3.11
C GLN A 78 2.07 8.41 3.80
N VAL A 79 1.64 7.25 4.30
CA VAL A 79 2.54 6.26 4.89
C VAL A 79 3.25 5.54 3.73
N PRO A 80 4.59 5.41 3.77
CA PRO A 80 5.33 4.66 2.76
C PRO A 80 4.81 3.24 2.65
N ASP A 81 4.79 2.71 1.42
CA ASP A 81 4.61 1.28 1.25
C ASP A 81 5.91 0.57 1.67
N TRP A 82 5.97 0.08 2.91
CA TRP A 82 7.10 -0.72 3.43
C TRP A 82 7.10 -2.14 2.86
N SER A 83 6.75 -2.27 1.58
CA SER A 83 7.04 -3.50 0.85
C SER A 83 8.55 -3.60 0.85
N ASN A 84 9.09 -4.81 1.01
CA ASN A 84 10.52 -4.99 1.12
C ASN A 84 11.19 -4.61 -0.21
N ASP A 85 11.43 -3.32 -0.42
CA ASP A 85 12.10 -2.75 -1.57
C ASP A 85 13.60 -2.81 -1.32
N ALA A 86 14.10 -4.03 -1.11
CA ALA A 86 15.53 -4.30 -1.02
C ALA A 86 16.19 -4.33 -2.43
N ALA A 87 15.58 -3.70 -3.45
CA ALA A 87 16.09 -3.72 -4.82
C ALA A 87 16.17 -2.34 -5.52
N ALA A 88 15.65 -1.25 -4.94
CA ALA A 88 15.70 0.07 -5.60
C ALA A 88 16.82 1.01 -5.08
N GLU A 89 17.43 0.74 -3.92
CA GLU A 89 18.56 1.53 -3.39
C GLU A 89 19.89 0.82 -3.68
N SER A 90 20.31 0.81 -4.94
CA SER A 90 21.67 0.50 -5.35
C SER A 90 22.06 1.35 -6.55
N GLY A 91 22.69 2.49 -6.26
CA GLY A 91 23.28 3.43 -7.23
C GLY A 91 22.61 4.81 -7.13
N SER A 92 23.29 5.90 -6.81
CA SER A 92 24.69 6.22 -7.07
C SER A 92 25.17 7.27 -6.06
N ASP A 93 26.20 6.89 -5.31
CA ASP A 93 27.17 7.80 -4.74
C ASP A 93 28.18 8.13 -5.86
N ALA A 94 28.30 9.41 -6.23
CA ALA A 94 29.41 9.99 -7.00
C ALA A 94 29.35 11.52 -6.93
#